data_AF-A0A3A9W6M1-F1
#
_entry.id   AF-A0A3A9W6M1-F1
#
_cell.length_a   1.000
_cell.length_b   1.000
_cell.length_c   1.000
_cell.angle_alpha   90.00
_cell.angle_beta   90.00
_cell.angle_gamma   90.00
#
_symmetry.space_group_name_H-M   'P 1'
#
loop_
_entity.id
_entity.type
_entity.pdbx_description
1 polymer ?
#
loop_
_entity_poly.entity_id
_entity_poly.type
_entity_poly.pdbx_seq_one_letter_code
_entity_poly.pdbx_strand_id
1 'polypeptide(L)'
;MSTIVKNQQLILQKLGIEKLNPMQEEAKLAISSSDNIVLLSPTGTGKTLAFLLPVIEALDKNCTEIQTLILVPSRELAIQIEQVARDMGTGYKINAVYGGRSGSQDRLDLKHRPAILIGTPGRVADRLRRDNFSIDSIKTIVLDEFDKSLEIGFEKEMTEIIENLPNIQKRVLTSATQEVSVPEFVGLHNPVQIDYLDEGHSQLRIKSIVSDTKDKLPILVKALSHIGNQPGIIFCNYKDSIQRVSDYLKEHKISHGCFYGGMEQKDRERTLIKFRNGTHQIIIATDLAARGIDIPEIKYIIHYHLPLKSQEFTHRNGRTARMNADGTAYILQWKDEPLPDFIIDPEIEELVDAPIPKQSDWKTLFISGGRRDKISKGDIAGLFFKQGNLSKEELGIIEIKPDCAFVAVKASKAKKVIEQVTNTRLKKKKVRVSFI
;
A
#
# COMPACT_ATOMS: atom_id res chain seq x y z
N MET A 1 5.94 29.19 -0.96
CA MET A 1 6.27 27.89 -1.57
C MET A 1 7.78 27.78 -1.60
N SER A 2 8.36 26.62 -1.25
CA SER A 2 9.81 26.43 -1.37
C SER A 2 10.21 26.56 -2.84
N THR A 3 10.99 27.59 -3.18
CA THR A 3 11.48 27.88 -4.54
C THR A 3 12.61 26.94 -5.00
N ILE A 4 13.08 26.07 -4.11
CA ILE A 4 14.19 25.15 -4.39
C ILE A 4 13.60 23.78 -4.75
N VAL A 5 13.71 23.42 -6.03
CA VAL A 5 13.52 22.03 -6.47
C VAL A 5 14.74 21.26 -6.00
N LYS A 6 14.51 20.27 -5.14
CA LYS A 6 15.57 19.43 -4.58
C LYS A 6 16.25 18.62 -5.68
N ASN A 7 17.57 18.59 -5.66
CA ASN A 7 18.32 17.62 -6.47
C ASN A 7 18.16 16.20 -5.88
N GLN A 8 18.56 15.17 -6.64
CA GLN A 8 18.42 13.76 -6.22
C GLN A 8 19.01 13.50 -4.84
N GLN A 9 20.20 14.04 -4.54
CA GLN A 9 20.86 13.82 -3.25
C GLN A 9 20.02 14.31 -2.08
N LEU A 10 19.39 15.50 -2.20
CA LEU A 10 18.49 16.05 -1.17
C LEU A 10 17.17 15.27 -1.05
N ILE A 11 16.73 14.59 -2.11
CA ILE A 11 15.58 13.69 -2.08
C ILE A 11 15.94 12.41 -1.32
N LEU A 12 17.04 11.76 -1.70
CA LEU A 12 17.52 10.52 -1.07
C LEU A 12 17.82 10.73 0.43
N GLN A 13 18.51 11.82 0.78
CA GLN A 13 18.78 12.18 2.18
C GLN A 13 17.49 12.36 2.98
N LYS A 14 16.45 12.97 2.39
CA LYS A 14 15.16 13.16 3.07
C LYS A 14 14.40 11.85 3.24
N LEU A 15 14.53 10.93 2.30
CA LEU A 15 13.96 9.58 2.38
C LEU A 15 14.77 8.64 3.28
N GLY A 16 15.98 9.05 3.71
CA GLY A 16 16.88 8.19 4.48
C GLY A 16 17.50 7.06 3.64
N ILE A 17 17.64 7.28 2.32
CA ILE A 17 18.22 6.31 1.40
C ILE A 17 19.67 6.73 1.13
N GLU A 18 20.63 5.86 1.45
CA GLU A 18 22.06 6.14 1.25
C GLU A 18 22.45 6.06 -0.23
N LYS A 19 22.01 5.01 -0.92
CA LYS A 19 22.29 4.76 -2.34
C LYS A 19 21.10 4.08 -3.02
N LEU A 20 20.94 4.34 -4.32
CA LEU A 20 20.03 3.58 -5.17
C LEU A 20 20.52 2.13 -5.33
N ASN A 21 19.59 1.19 -5.50
CA ASN A 21 19.90 -0.18 -5.88
C ASN A 21 20.14 -0.30 -7.41
N PRO A 22 20.71 -1.42 -7.91
CA PRO A 22 21.02 -1.58 -9.33
C PRO A 22 19.83 -1.33 -10.26
N MET A 23 18.67 -1.93 -9.94
CA MET A 23 17.42 -1.71 -10.69
C MET A 23 17.02 -0.22 -10.76
N GLN A 24 17.14 0.51 -9.66
CA GLN A 24 16.82 1.94 -9.61
C GLN A 24 17.82 2.79 -10.40
N GLU A 25 19.11 2.45 -10.39
CA GLU A 25 20.14 3.13 -11.18
C GLU A 25 19.89 2.93 -12.68
N GLU A 26 19.65 1.69 -13.10
CA GLU A 26 19.38 1.35 -14.49
C GLU A 26 18.06 1.94 -14.99
N ALA A 27 16.97 1.79 -14.22
CA ALA A 27 15.68 2.39 -14.55
C ALA A 27 15.77 3.91 -14.68
N LYS A 28 16.54 4.58 -13.82
CA LYS A 28 16.77 6.02 -13.96
C LYS A 28 17.41 6.35 -15.31
N LEU A 29 18.50 5.66 -15.67
CA LEU A 29 19.23 5.91 -16.91
C LEU A 29 18.35 5.63 -18.15
N ALA A 30 17.62 4.52 -18.16
CA ALA A 30 16.75 4.14 -19.26
C ALA A 30 15.57 5.12 -19.43
N ILE A 31 14.89 5.48 -18.33
CA ILE A 31 13.75 6.41 -18.39
C ILE A 31 14.20 7.82 -18.82
N SER A 32 15.41 8.24 -18.46
CA SER A 32 15.96 9.52 -18.92
C SER A 32 16.38 9.51 -20.40
N SER A 33 16.79 8.36 -20.95
CA SER A 33 17.37 8.26 -22.30
C SER A 33 16.40 7.76 -23.38
N SER A 34 15.31 7.11 -22.99
CA SER A 34 14.37 6.46 -23.91
C SER A 34 12.94 6.94 -23.71
N ASP A 35 12.12 6.82 -24.75
CA ASP A 35 10.72 7.24 -24.72
C ASP A 35 9.75 6.12 -24.30
N ASN A 36 10.13 4.87 -24.55
CA ASN A 36 9.33 3.69 -24.23
C ASN A 36 10.14 2.75 -23.34
N ILE A 37 9.63 2.49 -22.13
CA ILE A 37 10.32 1.69 -21.13
C ILE A 37 9.38 0.62 -20.57
N VAL A 38 9.88 -0.60 -20.45
CA VAL A 38 9.25 -1.70 -19.72
C VAL A 38 10.17 -2.12 -18.58
N LEU A 39 9.74 -1.90 -17.34
CA LEU A 39 10.45 -2.29 -16.12
C LEU A 39 9.78 -3.51 -15.51
N LEU A 40 10.43 -4.67 -15.62
CA LEU A 40 9.97 -5.92 -15.02
C LEU A 40 10.72 -6.13 -13.71
N SER A 41 10.01 -6.08 -12.59
CA SER A 41 10.62 -6.30 -11.28
C SER A 41 9.56 -6.72 -10.24
N PRO A 42 9.89 -7.57 -9.25
CA PRO A 42 8.94 -7.98 -8.21
C PRO A 42 8.44 -6.80 -7.36
N THR A 43 7.33 -6.98 -6.65
CA THR A 43 6.83 -5.95 -5.72
C THR A 43 7.80 -5.80 -4.54
N GLY A 44 8.01 -4.56 -4.07
CA GLY A 44 8.89 -4.30 -2.92
C GLY A 44 10.36 -4.02 -3.25
N THR A 45 10.76 -4.04 -4.52
CA THR A 45 12.13 -3.70 -4.99
C THR A 45 12.39 -2.20 -5.11
N GLY A 46 11.39 -1.36 -4.84
CA GLY A 46 11.50 0.09 -4.92
C GLY A 46 11.21 0.69 -6.30
N LYS A 47 10.43 0.00 -7.14
CA LYS A 47 9.97 0.47 -8.48
C LYS A 47 9.42 1.89 -8.47
N THR A 48 8.63 2.24 -7.45
CA THR A 48 8.04 3.58 -7.32
C THR A 48 9.09 4.69 -7.31
N LEU A 49 10.19 4.50 -6.57
CA LEU A 49 11.28 5.49 -6.57
C LEU A 49 12.02 5.51 -7.91
N ALA A 50 12.18 4.32 -8.52
CA ALA A 50 12.88 4.13 -9.79
C ALA A 50 12.26 4.97 -10.93
N PHE A 51 10.93 4.99 -11.07
CA PHE A 51 10.28 5.83 -12.08
C PHE A 51 10.02 7.26 -11.61
N LEU A 52 9.77 7.52 -10.32
CA LEU A 52 9.47 8.88 -9.86
C LEU A 52 10.66 9.83 -9.98
N LEU A 53 11.88 9.36 -9.74
CA LEU A 53 13.09 10.19 -9.83
C LEU A 53 13.26 10.84 -11.21
N PRO A 54 13.38 10.07 -12.31
CA PRO A 54 13.55 10.64 -13.65
C PRO A 54 12.30 11.39 -14.14
N VAL A 55 11.09 10.96 -13.76
CA VAL A 55 9.84 11.66 -14.10
C VAL A 55 9.82 13.07 -13.50
N ILE A 56 10.17 13.19 -12.22
CA ILE A 56 10.19 14.49 -11.53
C ILE A 56 11.29 15.40 -12.07
N GLU A 57 12.44 14.82 -12.42
CA GLU A 57 13.57 15.54 -13.02
C GLU A 57 13.18 16.17 -14.38
N ALA A 58 12.31 15.50 -15.14
CA ALA A 58 11.83 15.97 -16.44
C ALA A 58 10.69 17.02 -16.40
N LEU A 59 10.11 17.28 -15.22
CA LEU A 59 9.00 18.25 -15.09
C LEU A 59 9.47 19.69 -15.34
N ASP A 60 8.69 20.43 -16.13
CA ASP A 60 8.85 21.87 -16.31
C ASP A 60 8.25 22.63 -15.13
N LYS A 61 9.07 23.47 -14.50
CA LYS A 61 8.69 24.32 -13.35
C LYS A 61 7.75 25.46 -13.74
N ASN A 62 7.80 25.89 -14.99
CA ASN A 62 7.00 27.01 -15.50
C ASN A 62 5.61 26.57 -15.95
N CYS A 63 5.42 25.27 -16.18
CA CYS A 63 4.14 24.70 -16.54
C CYS A 63 3.24 24.56 -15.31
N THR A 64 2.07 25.21 -15.36
CA THR A 64 1.04 25.14 -14.31
C THR A 64 0.03 24.02 -14.53
N GLU A 65 0.21 23.21 -15.56
CA GLU A 65 -0.69 22.14 -15.96
C GLU A 65 -0.23 20.77 -15.46
N ILE A 66 -1.08 19.76 -15.66
CA ILE A 66 -0.70 18.36 -15.43
C ILE A 66 0.24 17.94 -16.55
N GLN A 67 1.41 17.41 -16.16
CA GLN A 67 2.47 17.01 -17.09
C GLN A 67 2.67 15.49 -17.13
N THR A 68 2.35 14.81 -16.02
CA THR A 68 2.46 13.36 -15.91
C THR A 68 1.18 12.76 -15.37
N LEU A 69 0.74 11.67 -16.00
CA LEU A 69 -0.32 10.81 -15.53
C LEU A 69 0.23 9.46 -15.08
N ILE A 70 -0.10 9.02 -13.87
CA ILE A 70 0.28 7.70 -13.33
C ILE A 70 -0.99 6.90 -13.09
N LEU A 71 -1.18 5.82 -13.87
CA LEU A 71 -2.30 4.91 -13.71
C LEU A 71 -1.91 3.71 -12.85
N VAL A 72 -2.79 3.35 -11.92
CA VAL A 72 -2.57 2.27 -10.95
C VAL A 72 -3.82 1.40 -10.75
N PRO A 73 -3.68 0.10 -10.45
CA PRO A 73 -4.81 -0.81 -10.30
C PRO A 73 -5.64 -0.58 -9.02
N SER A 74 -5.06 0.02 -7.96
CA SER A 74 -5.74 0.14 -6.66
C SER A 74 -5.67 1.53 -6.05
N ARG A 75 -6.64 1.81 -5.18
CA ARG A 75 -6.71 3.07 -4.42
C ARG A 75 -5.53 3.17 -3.46
N GLU A 76 -5.16 2.03 -2.88
CA GLU A 76 -4.06 1.90 -1.93
C GLU A 76 -2.73 2.25 -2.58
N LEU A 77 -2.47 1.72 -3.79
CA LEU A 77 -1.25 2.04 -4.54
C LEU A 77 -1.22 3.52 -4.93
N ALA A 78 -2.35 4.11 -5.34
CA ALA A 78 -2.43 5.54 -5.65
C ALA A 78 -2.02 6.41 -4.46
N ILE A 79 -2.53 6.10 -3.26
CA ILE A 79 -2.21 6.80 -2.01
C ILE A 79 -0.74 6.59 -1.65
N GLN A 80 -0.21 5.38 -1.82
CA GLN A 80 1.18 5.06 -1.51
C GLN A 80 2.14 5.88 -2.39
N ILE A 81 1.94 5.89 -3.70
CA ILE A 81 2.78 6.66 -4.63
C ILE A 81 2.67 8.15 -4.32
N GLU A 82 1.47 8.66 -4.04
CA GLU A 82 1.25 10.06 -3.65
C GLU A 82 2.03 10.42 -2.37
N GLN A 83 2.04 9.52 -1.38
CA GLN A 83 2.77 9.72 -0.13
C GLN A 83 4.29 9.70 -0.34
N VAL A 84 4.81 8.73 -1.09
CA VAL A 84 6.25 8.66 -1.45
C VAL A 84 6.67 9.93 -2.18
N ALA A 85 5.92 10.36 -3.19
CA ALA A 85 6.25 11.53 -3.97
C ALA A 85 6.19 12.84 -3.15
N ARG A 86 5.30 12.93 -2.15
CA ARG A 86 5.28 14.04 -1.19
C ARG A 86 6.47 14.00 -0.23
N ASP A 87 6.85 12.82 0.23
CA ASP A 87 7.97 12.64 1.16
C ASP A 87 9.30 12.99 0.49
N MET A 88 9.45 12.77 -0.82
CA MET A 88 10.56 13.30 -1.63
C MET A 88 10.71 14.84 -1.48
N GLY A 89 9.61 15.57 -1.29
CA GLY A 89 9.63 17.00 -0.98
C GLY A 89 10.14 17.87 -2.11
N THR A 90 9.74 17.57 -3.33
CA THR A 90 10.26 18.12 -4.59
C THR A 90 9.78 19.54 -4.88
N GLY A 91 8.72 19.98 -4.19
CA GLY A 91 8.08 21.28 -4.40
C GLY A 91 6.93 21.25 -5.39
N TYR A 92 6.82 20.19 -6.21
CA TYR A 92 5.69 19.98 -7.11
C TYR A 92 4.44 19.56 -6.34
N LYS A 93 3.29 20.05 -6.81
CA LYS A 93 2.00 19.58 -6.34
C LYS A 93 1.67 18.23 -6.98
N ILE A 94 1.29 17.27 -6.15
CA ILE A 94 0.97 15.89 -6.56
C ILE A 94 -0.33 15.49 -5.87
N ASN A 95 -1.26 14.97 -6.66
CA ASN A 95 -2.57 14.53 -6.18
C ASN A 95 -2.90 13.13 -6.69
N ALA A 96 -3.55 12.32 -5.84
CA ALA A 96 -4.17 11.06 -6.22
C ALA A 96 -5.70 11.18 -6.33
N VAL A 97 -6.28 10.63 -7.40
CA VAL A 97 -7.73 10.50 -7.63
C VAL A 97 -8.13 9.03 -7.75
N TYR A 98 -9.10 8.62 -6.95
CA TYR A 98 -9.56 7.23 -6.91
C TYR A 98 -11.02 7.14 -6.44
N GLY A 99 -11.68 6.01 -6.71
CA GLY A 99 -13.07 5.78 -6.30
C GLY A 99 -13.26 5.82 -4.78
N GLY A 100 -14.48 6.14 -4.31
CA GLY A 100 -14.79 6.24 -2.88
C GLY A 100 -14.45 7.59 -2.23
N ARG A 101 -13.90 8.55 -2.98
CA ARG A 101 -13.80 9.97 -2.60
C ARG A 101 -14.95 10.78 -3.19
N SER A 102 -15.39 11.82 -2.46
CA SER A 102 -16.41 12.73 -2.98
C SER A 102 -15.86 13.50 -4.18
N GLY A 103 -16.66 13.62 -5.25
CA GLY A 103 -16.26 14.41 -6.42
C GLY A 103 -16.04 15.89 -6.12
N SER A 104 -16.65 16.42 -5.05
CA SER A 104 -16.38 17.76 -4.56
C SER A 104 -14.94 17.93 -4.05
N GLN A 105 -14.39 16.93 -3.37
CA GLN A 105 -13.02 16.99 -2.88
C GLN A 105 -12.02 16.96 -4.04
N ASP A 106 -12.24 16.10 -5.04
CA ASP A 106 -11.37 16.03 -6.23
C ASP A 106 -11.36 17.35 -6.99
N ARG A 107 -12.52 18.00 -7.18
CA ARG A 107 -12.61 19.32 -7.81
C ARG A 107 -11.85 20.40 -7.04
N LEU A 108 -11.95 20.40 -5.70
CA LEU A 108 -11.20 21.34 -4.86
C LEU A 108 -9.69 21.09 -4.97
N ASP A 109 -9.29 19.83 -4.95
CA ASP A 109 -7.89 19.45 -5.03
C ASP A 109 -7.29 19.77 -6.41
N LEU A 110 -8.07 19.68 -7.49
CA LEU A 110 -7.69 20.00 -8.87
C LEU A 110 -7.84 21.48 -9.24
N LYS A 111 -8.48 22.32 -8.40
CA LYS A 111 -8.60 23.78 -8.64
C LYS A 111 -7.24 24.44 -8.89
N HIS A 112 -6.21 23.96 -8.20
CA HIS A 112 -4.82 24.22 -8.57
C HIS A 112 -4.26 22.93 -9.13
N ARG A 113 -3.89 22.93 -10.41
CA ARG A 113 -3.51 21.71 -11.13
C ARG A 113 -2.21 21.13 -10.53
N PRO A 114 -2.15 19.82 -10.25
CA PRO A 114 -0.92 19.15 -9.85
C PRO A 114 -0.02 18.95 -11.08
N ALA A 115 1.30 18.91 -10.91
CA ALA A 115 2.21 18.53 -11.99
C ALA A 115 2.11 17.03 -12.31
N ILE A 116 1.83 16.21 -11.30
CA ILE A 116 1.61 14.77 -11.42
C ILE A 116 0.22 14.41 -10.89
N LEU A 117 -0.59 13.79 -11.74
CA LEU A 117 -1.87 13.19 -11.38
C LEU A 117 -1.69 11.67 -11.28
N ILE A 118 -2.02 11.10 -10.12
CA ILE A 118 -2.02 9.64 -9.89
C ILE A 118 -3.46 9.18 -9.82
N GLY A 119 -3.83 8.03 -10.38
CA GLY A 119 -5.17 7.53 -10.14
C GLY A 119 -5.52 6.17 -10.72
N THR A 120 -6.64 5.64 -10.24
CA THR A 120 -7.23 4.42 -10.79
C THR A 120 -7.91 4.70 -12.13
N PRO A 121 -7.74 3.87 -13.17
CA PRO A 121 -8.24 4.13 -14.53
C PRO A 121 -9.69 4.63 -14.58
N GLY A 122 -10.64 3.91 -13.97
CA GLY A 122 -12.04 4.33 -14.00
C GLY A 122 -12.33 5.69 -13.37
N ARG A 123 -11.56 6.11 -12.35
CA ARG A 123 -11.72 7.46 -11.77
C ARG A 123 -11.08 8.51 -12.66
N VAL A 124 -9.89 8.25 -13.21
CA VAL A 124 -9.20 9.18 -14.11
C VAL A 124 -10.05 9.42 -15.36
N ALA A 125 -10.57 8.37 -15.99
CA ALA A 125 -11.46 8.48 -17.15
C ALA A 125 -12.72 9.33 -16.82
N ASP A 126 -13.33 9.11 -15.65
CA ASP A 126 -14.46 9.94 -15.19
C ASP A 126 -14.09 11.42 -14.97
N ARG A 127 -12.87 11.70 -14.49
CA ARG A 127 -12.39 13.09 -14.37
C ARG A 127 -12.14 13.71 -15.75
N LEU A 128 -11.50 13.00 -16.67
CA LEU A 128 -11.25 13.49 -18.03
C LEU A 128 -12.56 13.80 -18.78
N ARG A 129 -13.61 13.00 -18.59
CA ARG A 129 -14.94 13.25 -19.18
C ARG A 129 -15.66 14.45 -18.59
N ARG A 130 -15.51 14.72 -17.30
CA ARG A 130 -16.33 15.71 -16.56
C ARG A 130 -15.63 17.03 -16.27
N ASP A 131 -14.32 16.98 -16.08
CA ASP A 131 -13.53 18.12 -15.64
C ASP A 131 -12.85 18.75 -16.85
N ASN A 132 -12.98 20.07 -16.98
CA ASN A 132 -12.45 20.82 -18.13
C ASN A 132 -11.02 21.30 -17.85
N PHE A 133 -10.05 20.38 -17.77
CA PHE A 133 -8.62 20.74 -17.69
C PHE A 133 -7.87 20.34 -18.95
N SER A 134 -6.83 21.10 -19.30
CA SER A 134 -6.04 20.82 -20.49
C SER A 134 -5.27 19.51 -20.29
N ILE A 135 -5.37 18.65 -21.29
CA ILE A 135 -4.64 17.39 -21.40
C ILE A 135 -3.40 17.53 -22.29
N ASP A 136 -3.26 18.68 -22.97
CA ASP A 136 -2.20 18.92 -23.97
C ASP A 136 -0.80 18.92 -23.35
N SER A 137 -0.72 19.25 -22.06
CA SER A 137 0.55 19.27 -21.31
C SER A 137 0.96 17.90 -20.78
N ILE A 138 0.08 16.89 -20.84
CA ILE A 138 0.38 15.53 -20.37
C ILE A 138 1.27 14.84 -21.40
N LYS A 139 2.58 14.86 -21.14
CA LYS A 139 3.61 14.30 -22.04
C LYS A 139 4.13 12.94 -21.58
N THR A 140 3.92 12.60 -20.32
CA THR A 140 4.40 11.35 -19.73
C THR A 140 3.26 10.55 -19.15
N ILE A 141 3.20 9.26 -19.47
CA ILE A 141 2.31 8.30 -18.83
C ILE A 141 3.12 7.19 -18.16
N VAL A 142 2.74 6.85 -16.93
CA VAL A 142 3.27 5.71 -16.18
C VAL A 142 2.12 4.73 -15.92
N LEU A 143 2.32 3.46 -16.25
CA LEU A 143 1.41 2.35 -15.98
C LEU A 143 2.08 1.44 -14.95
N ASP A 144 1.75 1.62 -13.67
CA ASP A 144 2.37 0.86 -12.58
C ASP A 144 1.50 -0.35 -12.18
N GLU A 145 2.13 -1.52 -11.99
CA GLU A 145 1.44 -2.82 -11.85
C GLU A 145 0.45 -3.07 -13.02
N PHE A 146 0.95 -2.97 -14.27
CA PHE A 146 0.14 -3.02 -15.47
C PHE A 146 -0.61 -4.34 -15.67
N ASP A 147 0.05 -5.47 -15.41
CA ASP A 147 -0.53 -6.81 -15.41
C ASP A 147 -1.77 -6.90 -14.52
N LYS A 148 -1.75 -6.21 -13.38
CA LYS A 148 -2.89 -6.14 -12.46
C LYS A 148 -4.01 -5.26 -12.95
N SER A 149 -3.69 -4.20 -13.68
CA SER A 149 -4.72 -3.36 -14.28
C SER A 149 -5.54 -4.13 -15.32
N LEU A 150 -4.90 -5.00 -16.10
CA LEU A 150 -5.59 -5.89 -17.04
C LEU A 150 -6.39 -6.99 -16.34
N GLU A 151 -5.83 -7.63 -15.31
CA GLU A 151 -6.52 -8.68 -14.55
C GLU A 151 -7.82 -8.19 -13.90
N ILE A 152 -7.85 -6.92 -13.46
CA ILE A 152 -9.03 -6.28 -12.86
C ILE A 152 -10.06 -5.86 -13.93
N GLY A 153 -9.65 -5.84 -15.21
CA GLY A 153 -10.51 -5.47 -16.33
C GLY A 153 -10.54 -3.96 -16.63
N PHE A 154 -9.48 -3.21 -16.30
CA PHE A 154 -9.39 -1.77 -16.62
C PHE A 154 -8.96 -1.46 -18.06
N GLU A 155 -8.90 -2.48 -18.93
CA GLU A 155 -8.43 -2.34 -20.31
C GLU A 155 -9.19 -1.25 -21.07
N LYS A 156 -10.52 -1.24 -20.95
CA LYS A 156 -11.38 -0.28 -21.63
C LYS A 156 -11.12 1.16 -21.16
N GLU A 157 -11.03 1.37 -19.86
CA GLU A 157 -10.78 2.70 -19.29
C GLU A 157 -9.37 3.19 -19.60
N MET A 158 -8.36 2.31 -19.60
CA MET A 158 -7.00 2.68 -19.99
C MET A 158 -6.90 3.03 -21.47
N THR A 159 -7.58 2.28 -22.34
CA THR A 159 -7.69 2.58 -23.77
C THR A 159 -8.28 3.97 -23.97
N GLU A 160 -9.44 4.24 -23.37
CA GLU A 160 -10.10 5.55 -23.42
C GLU A 160 -9.17 6.68 -22.97
N ILE A 161 -8.45 6.50 -21.85
CA ILE A 161 -7.53 7.52 -21.35
C ILE A 161 -6.42 7.79 -22.37
N ILE A 162 -5.74 6.76 -22.85
CA ILE A 162 -4.55 6.92 -23.70
C ILE A 162 -4.92 7.50 -25.06
N GLU A 163 -6.03 7.07 -25.66
CA GLU A 163 -6.51 7.60 -26.94
C GLU A 163 -6.90 9.09 -26.87
N ASN A 164 -7.35 9.56 -25.70
CA ASN A 164 -7.68 10.97 -25.50
C ASN A 164 -6.45 11.85 -25.24
N LEU A 165 -5.25 11.30 -25.03
CA LEU A 165 -4.05 12.07 -24.69
C LEU A 165 -3.16 12.29 -25.94
N PRO A 166 -3.23 13.46 -26.59
CA PRO A 166 -2.63 13.65 -27.92
C PRO A 166 -1.10 13.76 -27.93
N ASN A 167 -0.49 14.14 -26.79
CA ASN A 167 0.91 14.56 -26.73
C ASN A 167 1.79 13.64 -25.88
N ILE A 168 1.41 12.36 -25.70
CA ILE A 168 2.24 11.40 -24.94
C ILE A 168 3.53 11.13 -25.71
N GLN A 169 4.64 11.61 -25.14
CA GLN A 169 6.01 11.39 -25.64
C GLN A 169 6.70 10.26 -24.90
N LYS A 170 6.45 10.12 -23.59
CA LYS A 170 7.13 9.14 -22.74
C LYS A 170 6.14 8.17 -22.10
N ARG A 171 6.45 6.87 -22.19
CA ARG A 171 5.67 5.75 -21.66
C ARG A 171 6.57 4.90 -20.78
N VAL A 172 6.19 4.77 -19.51
CA VAL A 172 6.86 3.89 -18.56
C VAL A 172 5.86 2.85 -18.10
N LEU A 173 6.11 1.58 -18.40
CA LEU A 173 5.31 0.46 -17.92
C LEU A 173 6.09 -0.30 -16.87
N THR A 174 5.45 -0.60 -15.75
CA THR A 174 6.02 -1.51 -14.75
C THR A 174 5.13 -2.75 -14.61
N SER A 175 5.77 -3.91 -14.42
CA SER A 175 5.06 -5.14 -14.13
C SER A 175 5.88 -6.08 -13.24
N ALA A 176 5.19 -6.98 -12.55
CA ALA A 176 5.80 -8.06 -11.80
C ALA A 176 5.82 -9.39 -12.57
N THR A 177 5.33 -9.42 -13.82
CA THR A 177 5.26 -10.63 -14.65
C THR A 177 5.62 -10.31 -16.11
N GLN A 178 6.20 -11.29 -16.81
CA GLN A 178 6.58 -11.17 -18.22
C GLN A 178 5.49 -11.69 -19.18
N GLU A 179 4.55 -12.51 -18.69
CA GLU A 179 3.56 -13.21 -19.51
C GLU A 179 2.45 -12.31 -20.08
N VAL A 180 2.42 -11.04 -19.69
CA VAL A 180 1.39 -10.11 -20.14
C VAL A 180 1.79 -9.51 -21.48
N SER A 181 1.10 -9.95 -22.55
CA SER A 181 1.13 -9.28 -23.84
C SER A 181 0.69 -7.83 -23.66
N VAL A 182 1.59 -6.88 -23.93
CA VAL A 182 1.28 -5.46 -23.92
C VAL A 182 0.30 -5.17 -25.06
N PRO A 183 -0.94 -4.72 -24.78
CA PRO A 183 -1.90 -4.40 -25.82
C PRO A 183 -1.46 -3.20 -26.67
N GLU A 184 -1.92 -3.17 -27.92
CA GLU A 184 -1.55 -2.12 -28.89
C GLU A 184 -1.93 -0.71 -28.43
N PHE A 185 -3.06 -0.56 -27.72
CA PHE A 185 -3.53 0.75 -27.24
C PHE A 185 -2.52 1.46 -26.32
N VAL A 186 -1.59 0.73 -25.71
CA VAL A 186 -0.55 1.32 -24.85
C VAL A 186 0.40 2.19 -25.69
N GLY A 187 0.59 1.85 -26.97
CA GLY A 187 1.45 2.59 -27.90
C GLY A 187 2.94 2.51 -27.54
N LEU A 188 3.39 1.38 -26.95
CA LEU A 188 4.81 1.12 -26.68
C LEU A 188 5.50 0.67 -27.98
N HIS A 189 6.31 1.54 -28.56
CA HIS A 189 7.11 1.24 -29.76
C HIS A 189 8.58 1.01 -29.39
N ASN A 190 9.14 -0.14 -29.77
CA ASN A 190 10.53 -0.54 -29.51
C ASN A 190 10.99 -0.23 -28.05
N PRO A 191 10.30 -0.76 -27.03
CA PRO A 191 10.61 -0.41 -25.66
C PRO A 191 11.99 -0.91 -25.23
N VAL A 192 12.69 -0.10 -24.44
CA VAL A 192 13.82 -0.58 -23.66
C VAL A 192 13.28 -1.40 -22.49
N GLN A 193 13.57 -2.69 -22.49
CA GLN A 193 13.18 -3.61 -21.44
C GLN A 193 14.30 -3.73 -20.40
N ILE A 194 13.94 -3.53 -19.14
CA ILE A 194 14.80 -3.69 -17.97
C ILE A 194 14.20 -4.83 -17.14
N ASP A 195 14.93 -5.93 -17.01
CA ASP A 195 14.43 -7.16 -16.40
C ASP A 195 15.17 -7.53 -15.13
N TYR A 196 14.45 -7.50 -14.02
CA TYR A 196 14.90 -7.80 -12.67
C TYR A 196 13.94 -8.80 -11.99
N LEU A 197 13.21 -9.62 -12.75
CA LEU A 197 12.29 -10.61 -12.18
C LEU A 197 13.01 -11.66 -11.32
N ASP A 198 14.21 -12.05 -11.72
CA ASP A 198 15.00 -13.11 -11.06
C ASP A 198 15.80 -12.62 -9.84
N GLU A 199 16.06 -11.31 -9.72
CA GLU A 199 16.84 -10.74 -8.59
C GLU A 199 16.02 -10.65 -7.28
N GLY A 200 14.76 -11.07 -7.28
CA GLY A 200 13.84 -11.02 -6.15
C GLY A 200 13.49 -12.36 -5.50
N HIS A 201 14.27 -13.41 -5.73
CA HIS A 201 14.14 -14.65 -4.96
C HIS A 201 14.56 -14.40 -3.50
N SER A 202 13.68 -13.77 -2.72
CA SER A 202 13.69 -14.01 -1.27
C SER A 202 13.54 -15.52 -1.08
N GLN A 203 14.36 -16.12 -0.23
CA GLN A 203 14.18 -17.50 0.24
C GLN A 203 12.93 -17.56 1.13
N LEU A 204 11.76 -17.30 0.53
CA LEU A 204 10.48 -17.43 1.20
C LEU A 204 10.32 -18.91 1.53
N ARG A 205 10.29 -19.23 2.82
CA ARG A 205 10.00 -20.60 3.26
C ARG A 205 8.53 -20.84 3.03
N ILE A 206 8.22 -21.75 2.11
CA ILE A 206 6.85 -22.22 1.88
C ILE A 206 6.68 -23.48 2.73
N LYS A 207 5.70 -23.43 3.65
CA LYS A 207 5.39 -24.53 4.54
C LYS A 207 3.93 -24.90 4.47
N SER A 208 3.61 -26.18 4.61
CA SER A 208 2.25 -26.67 4.67
C SER A 208 1.86 -27.02 6.11
N ILE A 209 0.69 -26.53 6.53
CA ILE A 209 0.04 -26.91 7.76
C ILE A 209 -1.16 -27.78 7.38
N VAL A 210 -1.04 -29.08 7.68
CA VAL A 210 -2.02 -30.07 7.29
C VAL A 210 -3.14 -30.16 8.32
N SER A 211 -4.38 -30.07 7.85
CA SER A 211 -5.58 -30.28 8.64
C SER A 211 -6.15 -31.68 8.38
N ASP A 212 -6.52 -32.37 9.45
CA ASP A 212 -7.23 -33.64 9.35
C ASP A 212 -8.66 -33.49 8.84
N THR A 213 -9.25 -32.30 9.01
CA THR A 213 -10.63 -31.99 8.64
C THR A 213 -10.69 -30.97 7.52
N LYS A 214 -11.79 -31.01 6.77
CA LYS A 214 -12.03 -30.03 5.69
C LYS A 214 -12.27 -28.61 6.22
N ASP A 215 -12.79 -28.48 7.45
CA ASP A 215 -12.92 -27.18 8.09
C ASP A 215 -11.59 -26.77 8.73
N LYS A 216 -10.89 -25.82 8.09
CA LYS A 216 -9.54 -25.39 8.45
C LYS A 216 -9.51 -24.36 9.58
N LEU A 217 -10.66 -23.98 10.15
CA LEU A 217 -10.73 -23.00 11.25
C LEU A 217 -9.99 -23.45 12.53
N PRO A 218 -10.15 -24.68 13.04
CA PRO A 218 -9.46 -25.11 14.26
C PRO A 218 -7.94 -25.13 14.09
N ILE A 219 -7.46 -25.63 12.94
CA ILE A 219 -6.02 -25.67 12.66
C ILE A 219 -5.45 -24.26 12.46
N LEU A 220 -6.23 -23.31 11.92
CA LEU A 220 -5.84 -21.91 11.81
C LEU A 220 -5.55 -21.30 13.18
N VAL A 221 -6.42 -21.53 14.18
CA VAL A 221 -6.17 -21.03 15.54
C VAL A 221 -4.91 -21.66 16.13
N LYS A 222 -4.71 -22.98 15.95
CA LYS A 222 -3.49 -23.66 16.40
C LYS A 222 -2.23 -23.08 15.72
N ALA A 223 -2.30 -22.82 14.42
CA ALA A 223 -1.22 -22.19 13.66
C ALA A 223 -0.88 -20.79 14.18
N LEU A 224 -1.90 -19.96 14.46
CA LEU A 224 -1.69 -18.62 15.01
C LEU A 224 -1.09 -18.67 16.43
N SER A 225 -1.48 -19.63 17.25
CA SER A 225 -0.86 -19.86 18.56
C SER A 225 0.62 -20.25 18.44
N HIS A 226 0.95 -21.16 17.53
CA HIS A 226 2.32 -21.60 17.24
C HIS A 226 3.21 -20.45 16.75
N ILE A 227 2.72 -19.67 15.78
CA ILE A 227 3.44 -18.52 15.21
C ILE A 227 3.59 -17.37 16.24
N GLY A 228 2.60 -17.21 17.12
CA GLY A 228 2.57 -16.17 18.13
C GLY A 228 2.21 -14.79 17.58
N ASN A 229 2.55 -13.74 18.33
CA ASN A 229 2.08 -12.37 18.08
C ASN A 229 2.97 -11.62 17.07
N GLN A 230 3.12 -12.17 15.88
CA GLN A 230 3.88 -11.57 14.77
C GLN A 230 2.93 -10.94 13.73
N PRO A 231 3.37 -9.91 12.98
CA PRO A 231 2.55 -9.30 11.93
C PRO A 231 2.37 -10.26 10.75
N GLY A 232 1.12 -10.54 10.38
CA GLY A 232 0.77 -11.50 9.34
C GLY A 232 -0.49 -11.15 8.54
N ILE A 233 -0.61 -11.76 7.36
CA ILE A 233 -1.84 -11.73 6.54
C ILE A 233 -2.41 -13.12 6.40
N ILE A 234 -3.72 -13.24 6.57
CA ILE A 234 -4.51 -14.42 6.23
C ILE A 234 -5.28 -14.13 4.94
N PHE A 235 -4.97 -14.84 3.86
CA PHE A 235 -5.64 -14.69 2.58
C PHE A 235 -6.83 -15.63 2.43
N CYS A 236 -7.98 -15.03 2.08
CA CYS A 236 -9.22 -15.72 1.74
C CYS A 236 -9.67 -15.28 0.34
N ASN A 237 -10.14 -16.22 -0.49
CA ASN A 237 -10.59 -15.88 -1.85
C ASN A 237 -11.93 -15.12 -1.86
N TYR A 238 -12.79 -15.34 -0.86
CA TYR A 238 -14.17 -14.82 -0.84
C TYR A 238 -14.45 -13.97 0.40
N LYS A 239 -15.32 -12.97 0.26
CA LYS A 239 -15.77 -12.07 1.34
C LYS A 239 -16.45 -12.84 2.47
N ASP A 240 -17.30 -13.81 2.15
CA ASP A 240 -18.02 -14.61 3.15
C ASP A 240 -17.06 -15.45 4.00
N SER A 241 -15.97 -15.93 3.38
CA SER A 241 -14.90 -16.64 4.10
C SER A 241 -14.18 -15.70 5.07
N ILE A 242 -13.96 -14.44 4.71
CA ILE A 242 -13.40 -13.45 5.64
C ILE A 242 -14.30 -13.26 6.85
N GLN A 243 -15.61 -13.13 6.63
CA GLN A 243 -16.56 -12.95 7.73
C GLN A 243 -16.53 -14.16 8.67
N ARG A 244 -16.60 -15.38 8.12
CA ARG A 244 -16.53 -16.63 8.88
C ARG A 244 -15.23 -16.75 9.69
N VAL A 245 -14.08 -16.50 9.07
CA VAL A 245 -12.78 -16.52 9.75
C VAL A 245 -12.72 -15.44 10.83
N SER A 246 -13.19 -14.23 10.54
CA SER A 246 -13.23 -13.13 11.50
C SER A 246 -14.02 -13.49 12.75
N ASP A 247 -15.23 -14.03 12.59
CA ASP A 247 -16.09 -14.33 13.72
C ASP A 247 -15.50 -15.46 14.57
N TYR A 248 -14.92 -16.48 13.94
CA TYR A 248 -14.20 -17.54 14.65
C TYR A 248 -12.99 -17.02 15.43
N LEU A 249 -12.20 -16.12 14.85
CA LEU A 249 -11.06 -15.51 15.55
C LEU A 249 -11.52 -14.59 16.70
N LYS A 250 -12.67 -13.90 16.59
CA LYS A 250 -13.25 -13.11 17.68
C LYS A 250 -13.67 -13.97 18.86
N GLU A 251 -14.31 -15.11 18.60
CA GLU A 251 -14.70 -16.08 19.64
C GLU A 251 -13.47 -16.56 20.44
N HIS A 252 -12.33 -16.74 19.76
CA HIS A 252 -11.05 -17.09 20.36
C HIS A 252 -10.25 -15.89 20.88
N LYS A 253 -10.84 -14.68 20.90
CA LYS A 253 -10.22 -13.43 21.39
C LYS A 253 -8.93 -13.02 20.65
N ILE A 254 -8.74 -13.47 19.42
CA ILE A 254 -7.62 -13.12 18.55
C ILE A 254 -7.93 -11.81 17.82
N SER A 255 -7.13 -10.78 18.07
CA SER A 255 -7.34 -9.45 17.50
C SER A 255 -6.84 -9.38 16.05
N HIS A 256 -7.71 -8.94 15.15
CA HIS A 256 -7.42 -8.86 13.71
C HIS A 256 -8.18 -7.71 13.06
N GLY A 257 -7.74 -7.29 11.88
CA GLY A 257 -8.49 -6.43 10.96
C GLY A 257 -8.96 -7.20 9.74
N CYS A 258 -10.06 -6.76 9.12
CA CYS A 258 -10.51 -7.28 7.83
C CYS A 258 -10.22 -6.28 6.72
N PHE A 259 -9.84 -6.77 5.54
CA PHE A 259 -9.51 -5.95 4.38
C PHE A 259 -10.01 -6.59 3.07
N TYR A 260 -11.17 -6.16 2.59
CA TYR A 260 -11.82 -6.77 1.42
C TYR A 260 -12.52 -5.73 0.53
N GLY A 261 -12.90 -6.16 -0.68
CA GLY A 261 -13.61 -5.32 -1.64
C GLY A 261 -15.00 -4.89 -1.14
N GLY A 262 -15.33 -3.61 -1.30
CA GLY A 262 -16.61 -3.04 -0.87
C GLY A 262 -16.63 -2.45 0.55
N MET A 263 -15.49 -2.44 1.26
CA MET A 263 -15.34 -1.65 2.48
C MET A 263 -15.37 -0.14 2.20
N GLU A 264 -15.90 0.64 3.13
CA GLU A 264 -15.76 2.10 3.08
C GLU A 264 -14.29 2.51 3.17
N GLN A 265 -13.91 3.57 2.46
CA GLN A 265 -12.51 4.02 2.42
C GLN A 265 -11.96 4.36 3.82
N LYS A 266 -12.81 4.94 4.68
CA LYS A 266 -12.43 5.28 6.07
C LYS A 266 -12.09 4.04 6.89
N ASP A 267 -12.82 2.95 6.71
CA ASP A 267 -12.59 1.70 7.44
C ASP A 267 -11.37 0.96 6.91
N ARG A 268 -11.15 0.99 5.58
CA ARG A 268 -9.91 0.49 4.96
C ARG A 268 -8.69 1.18 5.56
N GLU A 269 -8.71 2.53 5.58
CA GLU A 269 -7.63 3.31 6.17
C GLU A 269 -7.41 2.98 7.65
N ARG A 270 -8.49 2.89 8.45
CA ARG A 270 -8.40 2.53 9.87
C ARG A 270 -7.81 1.15 10.09
N THR A 271 -8.20 0.14 9.31
CA THR A 271 -7.62 -1.21 9.41
C THR A 271 -6.11 -1.16 9.18
N LEU A 272 -5.67 -0.49 8.11
CA LEU A 272 -4.24 -0.38 7.81
C LEU A 272 -3.49 0.39 8.89
N ILE A 273 -4.05 1.49 9.41
CA ILE A 273 -3.44 2.27 10.51
C ILE A 273 -3.30 1.40 11.76
N LYS A 274 -4.35 0.66 12.15
CA LYS A 274 -4.29 -0.24 13.32
C LYS A 274 -3.24 -1.32 13.14
N PHE A 275 -3.04 -1.83 11.92
CA PHE A 275 -2.00 -2.79 11.62
C PHE A 275 -0.60 -2.17 11.73
N ARG A 276 -0.36 -1.02 11.07
CA ARG A 276 0.92 -0.30 11.14
C ARG A 276 1.33 0.06 12.56
N ASN A 277 0.36 0.46 13.37
CA ASN A 277 0.54 0.82 14.78
C ASN A 277 0.68 -0.40 15.71
N GLY A 278 0.62 -1.61 15.17
CA GLY A 278 0.68 -2.86 15.91
C GLY A 278 -0.55 -3.14 16.77
N THR A 279 -1.63 -2.34 16.69
CA THR A 279 -2.90 -2.60 17.40
C THR A 279 -3.52 -3.92 16.96
N HIS A 280 -3.48 -4.20 15.66
CA HIS A 280 -3.77 -5.52 15.10
C HIS A 280 -2.48 -6.09 14.53
N GLN A 281 -2.16 -7.35 14.85
CA GLN A 281 -1.04 -8.06 14.24
C GLN A 281 -1.48 -8.90 13.04
N ILE A 282 -2.79 -9.04 12.82
CA ILE A 282 -3.34 -9.89 11.77
C ILE A 282 -4.26 -9.05 10.89
N ILE A 283 -4.11 -9.18 9.58
CA ILE A 283 -5.13 -8.76 8.60
C ILE A 283 -5.67 -9.99 7.89
N ILE A 284 -6.99 -10.13 7.83
CA ILE A 284 -7.67 -11.08 6.94
C ILE A 284 -8.05 -10.34 5.66
N ALA A 285 -7.57 -10.80 4.50
CA ALA A 285 -7.76 -10.08 3.24
C ALA A 285 -8.13 -10.95 2.05
N THR A 286 -8.77 -10.33 1.04
CA THR A 286 -8.86 -10.90 -0.32
C THR A 286 -7.70 -10.42 -1.19
N ASP A 287 -7.40 -11.16 -2.26
CA ASP A 287 -6.38 -10.79 -3.26
C ASP A 287 -6.56 -9.38 -3.80
N LEU A 288 -7.78 -9.08 -4.26
CA LEU A 288 -8.09 -7.80 -4.88
C LEU A 288 -7.88 -6.64 -3.90
N ALA A 289 -8.23 -6.85 -2.63
CA ALA A 289 -8.09 -5.82 -1.63
C ALA A 289 -6.63 -5.64 -1.21
N ALA A 290 -5.87 -6.71 -1.00
CA ALA A 290 -4.50 -6.63 -0.51
C ALA A 290 -3.48 -6.05 -1.51
N ARG A 291 -3.88 -5.74 -2.76
CA ARG A 291 -3.01 -5.15 -3.78
C ARG A 291 -2.62 -3.71 -3.45
N GLY A 292 -1.32 -3.44 -3.49
CA GLY A 292 -0.78 -2.11 -3.21
C GLY A 292 -0.99 -1.66 -1.76
N ILE A 293 -1.29 -2.56 -0.82
CA ILE A 293 -1.35 -2.19 0.59
C ILE A 293 0.05 -1.83 1.08
N ASP A 294 0.17 -0.60 1.58
CA ASP A 294 1.39 -0.16 2.25
C ASP A 294 1.32 -0.53 3.74
N ILE A 295 1.96 -1.65 4.05
CA ILE A 295 2.08 -2.20 5.39
C ILE A 295 3.55 -2.51 5.69
N PRO A 296 3.96 -2.41 6.98
CA PRO A 296 5.26 -2.83 7.45
C PRO A 296 5.58 -4.26 7.04
N GLU A 297 6.87 -4.59 7.15
CA GLU A 297 7.38 -5.93 6.96
C GLU A 297 6.49 -6.97 7.68
N ILE A 298 6.03 -7.95 6.91
CA ILE A 298 5.16 -9.02 7.37
C ILE A 298 6.04 -10.24 7.62
N LYS A 299 5.89 -10.89 8.77
CA LYS A 299 6.69 -12.07 9.12
C LYS A 299 6.12 -13.37 8.55
N TYR A 300 4.81 -13.41 8.31
CA TYR A 300 4.18 -14.57 7.71
C TYR A 300 2.94 -14.25 6.86
N ILE A 301 2.68 -15.13 5.92
CA ILE A 301 1.41 -15.20 5.20
C ILE A 301 0.77 -16.55 5.49
N ILE A 302 -0.54 -16.56 5.66
CA ILE A 302 -1.34 -17.78 5.72
C ILE A 302 -2.28 -17.79 4.51
N HIS A 303 -2.15 -18.78 3.64
CA HIS A 303 -3.11 -19.09 2.61
C HIS A 303 -4.21 -19.96 3.22
N TYR A 304 -5.26 -19.32 3.75
CA TYR A 304 -6.45 -20.06 4.22
C TYR A 304 -7.18 -20.70 3.04
N HIS A 305 -7.29 -19.95 1.93
CA HIS A 305 -7.62 -20.48 0.62
C HIS A 305 -6.44 -20.28 -0.33
N LEU A 306 -6.12 -21.28 -1.15
CA LEU A 306 -5.11 -21.14 -2.19
C LEU A 306 -5.65 -20.30 -3.37
N PRO A 307 -4.81 -19.47 -4.02
CA PRO A 307 -5.20 -18.80 -5.25
C PRO A 307 -5.32 -19.81 -6.40
N LEU A 308 -6.04 -19.44 -7.46
CA LEU A 308 -6.26 -20.33 -8.61
C LEU A 308 -5.08 -20.33 -9.59
N LYS A 309 -4.25 -19.28 -9.58
CA LYS A 309 -3.14 -19.07 -10.51
C LYS A 309 -1.83 -18.85 -9.77
N SER A 310 -0.73 -19.33 -10.36
CA SER A 310 0.64 -19.15 -9.83
C SER A 310 1.01 -17.68 -9.64
N GLN A 311 0.61 -16.82 -10.60
CA GLN A 311 0.86 -15.39 -10.52
C GLN A 311 0.27 -14.78 -9.24
N GLU A 312 -0.99 -15.08 -8.90
CA GLU A 312 -1.62 -14.59 -7.66
C GLU A 312 -0.87 -15.08 -6.41
N PHE A 313 -0.39 -16.32 -6.41
CA PHE A 313 0.44 -16.88 -5.34
C PHE A 313 1.73 -16.06 -5.15
N THR A 314 2.47 -15.79 -6.23
CA THR A 314 3.66 -14.93 -6.20
C THR A 314 3.34 -13.53 -5.66
N HIS A 315 2.21 -12.94 -6.05
CA HIS A 315 1.80 -11.61 -5.57
C HIS A 315 1.42 -11.56 -4.10
N ARG A 316 0.77 -12.61 -3.57
CA ARG A 316 0.52 -12.75 -2.14
C ARG A 316 1.84 -12.78 -1.39
N ASN A 317 2.75 -13.64 -1.84
CA ASN A 317 4.05 -13.89 -1.23
C ASN A 317 5.02 -12.70 -1.34
N GLY A 318 4.87 -11.88 -2.37
CA GLY A 318 5.60 -10.60 -2.49
C GLY A 318 5.34 -9.61 -1.34
N ARG A 319 4.35 -9.88 -0.46
CA ARG A 319 4.06 -9.02 0.71
C ARG A 319 4.96 -9.31 1.91
N THR A 320 5.54 -10.50 2.01
CA THR A 320 6.55 -10.88 3.04
C THR A 320 7.99 -10.73 2.55
N ALA A 321 8.19 -10.56 1.24
CA ALA A 321 9.47 -10.54 0.55
C ALA A 321 9.99 -9.13 0.19
N ARG A 322 9.76 -8.12 1.05
CA ARG A 322 10.44 -6.82 0.86
C ARG A 322 11.94 -7.02 1.12
N MET A 323 12.81 -6.36 0.34
CA MET A 323 14.28 -6.54 0.33
C MET A 323 14.84 -6.97 1.71
N ASN A 324 15.40 -8.19 1.78
CA ASN A 324 16.11 -8.78 2.92
C ASN A 324 15.29 -9.43 4.07
N ALA A 325 14.04 -9.86 3.88
CA ALA A 325 13.23 -10.46 4.95
C ALA A 325 12.99 -12.00 4.84
N ASP A 326 13.24 -12.72 5.94
CA ASP A 326 13.02 -14.18 6.14
C ASP A 326 11.54 -14.53 6.43
N GLY A 327 10.61 -14.07 5.61
CA GLY A 327 9.18 -14.37 5.76
C GLY A 327 8.84 -15.86 5.53
N THR A 328 7.78 -16.35 6.18
CA THR A 328 7.26 -17.72 5.95
C THR A 328 5.84 -17.68 5.38
N ALA A 329 5.61 -18.38 4.28
CA ALA A 329 4.29 -18.56 3.70
C ALA A 329 3.74 -19.93 4.10
N TYR A 330 2.69 -19.92 4.92
CA TYR A 330 1.99 -21.11 5.37
C TYR A 330 0.80 -21.40 4.46
N ILE A 331 0.68 -22.65 4.02
CA ILE A 331 -0.47 -23.16 3.28
C ILE A 331 -1.31 -23.99 4.24
N LEU A 332 -2.56 -23.57 4.46
CA LEU A 332 -3.51 -24.39 5.22
C LEU A 332 -4.18 -25.33 4.24
N GLN A 333 -3.80 -26.60 4.29
CA GLN A 333 -4.33 -27.64 3.42
C GLN A 333 -5.14 -28.65 4.22
N TRP A 334 -6.26 -29.10 3.66
CA TRP A 334 -6.86 -30.34 4.16
C TRP A 334 -6.07 -31.53 3.59
N LYS A 335 -5.84 -32.58 4.38
CA LYS A 335 -5.01 -33.74 3.98
C LYS A 335 -5.40 -34.40 2.66
N ASP A 336 -6.68 -34.33 2.29
CA ASP A 336 -7.23 -34.93 1.06
C ASP A 336 -7.44 -33.88 -0.06
N GLU A 337 -6.99 -32.64 0.14
CA GLU A 337 -7.06 -31.55 -0.85
C GLU A 337 -5.79 -31.56 -1.73
N PRO A 338 -5.90 -31.73 -3.06
CA PRO A 338 -4.73 -31.67 -3.94
C PRO A 338 -4.16 -30.25 -3.97
N LEU A 339 -2.83 -30.14 -3.98
CA LEU A 339 -2.14 -28.87 -4.18
C LEU A 339 -2.07 -28.53 -5.68
N PRO A 340 -2.17 -27.24 -6.06
CA PRO A 340 -1.89 -26.79 -7.42
C PRO A 340 -0.45 -27.10 -7.85
N ASP A 341 -0.25 -27.38 -9.14
CA ASP A 341 1.04 -27.80 -9.72
C ASP A 341 2.20 -26.81 -9.50
N PHE A 342 1.88 -25.53 -9.26
CA PHE A 342 2.88 -24.48 -8.97
C PHE A 342 3.39 -24.51 -7.52
N ILE A 343 2.85 -25.39 -6.67
CA ILE A 343 3.31 -25.59 -5.28
C ILE A 343 4.02 -26.94 -5.23
N ILE A 344 5.34 -26.91 -5.21
CA ILE A 344 6.18 -28.11 -5.27
C ILE A 344 6.64 -28.46 -3.85
N ASP A 345 6.22 -29.62 -3.35
CA ASP A 345 6.67 -30.27 -2.10
C ASP A 345 6.96 -29.32 -0.93
N PRO A 346 5.95 -28.60 -0.41
CA PRO A 346 6.16 -27.71 0.73
C PRO A 346 6.52 -28.50 1.99
N GLU A 347 7.50 -28.01 2.75
CA GLU A 347 7.89 -28.58 4.06
C GLU A 347 6.67 -28.59 5.00
N ILE A 348 6.37 -29.72 5.62
CA ILE A 348 5.26 -29.79 6.58
C ILE A 348 5.69 -29.14 7.89
N GLU A 349 4.94 -28.13 8.34
CA GLU A 349 5.13 -27.50 9.64
C GLU A 349 4.37 -28.28 10.72
N GLU A 350 5.10 -28.86 11.66
CA GLU A 350 4.51 -29.47 12.85
C GLU A 350 4.15 -28.40 13.89
N LEU A 351 2.85 -28.26 14.15
CA LEU A 351 2.36 -27.27 15.10
C LEU A 351 2.57 -27.72 16.55
N VAL A 352 3.27 -26.89 17.33
CA VAL A 352 3.42 -27.08 18.77
C VAL A 352 2.22 -26.46 19.49
N ASP A 353 1.76 -27.12 20.55
CA ASP A 353 0.70 -26.57 21.39
C ASP A 353 1.23 -25.32 22.14
N ALA A 354 0.60 -24.19 21.86
CA ALA A 354 0.95 -22.89 22.41
C ALA A 354 -0.32 -22.15 22.86
N PRO A 355 -0.23 -21.23 23.84
CA PRO A 355 -1.36 -20.42 24.23
C PRO A 355 -1.78 -19.47 23.11
N ILE A 356 -3.07 -19.12 23.08
CA ILE A 356 -3.60 -18.12 22.15
C ILE A 356 -2.78 -16.83 22.24
N PRO A 357 -2.41 -16.20 21.12
CA PRO A 357 -1.62 -14.97 21.13
C PRO A 357 -2.28 -13.90 21.99
N LYS A 358 -1.50 -13.31 22.90
CA LYS A 358 -1.98 -12.20 23.74
C LYS A 358 -2.37 -11.03 22.84
N GLN A 359 -3.39 -10.29 23.27
CA GLN A 359 -3.75 -9.04 22.60
C GLN A 359 -2.56 -8.08 22.58
N SER A 360 -2.48 -7.28 21.52
CA SER A 360 -1.45 -6.27 21.40
C SER A 360 -1.45 -5.30 22.59
N ASP A 361 -0.25 -4.99 23.05
CA ASP A 361 0.01 -3.92 24.00
C ASP A 361 -0.29 -2.53 23.43
N TRP A 362 -0.62 -2.41 22.15
CA TRP A 362 -0.89 -1.13 21.50
C TRP A 362 -2.39 -0.93 21.26
N LYS A 363 -2.85 0.30 21.50
CA LYS A 363 -4.16 0.79 21.06
C LYS A 363 -3.95 2.02 20.19
N THR A 364 -4.71 2.10 19.10
CA THR A 364 -4.72 3.29 18.25
C THR A 364 -5.84 4.23 18.70
N LEU A 365 -5.49 5.50 18.88
CA LEU A 365 -6.41 6.58 19.19
C LEU A 365 -6.57 7.48 17.97
N PHE A 366 -7.80 7.98 17.78
CA PHE A 366 -8.11 9.02 16.81
C PHE A 366 -8.05 10.40 17.46
N ILE A 367 -7.57 11.37 16.71
CA ILE A 367 -7.51 12.78 17.06
C ILE A 367 -8.23 13.58 15.97
N SER A 368 -9.21 14.39 16.35
CA SER A 368 -10.06 15.15 15.40
C SER A 368 -9.37 16.33 14.69
N GLY A 369 -8.04 16.45 14.80
CA GLY A 369 -7.26 17.55 14.21
C GLY A 369 -6.12 17.02 13.35
N GLY A 370 -5.85 17.68 12.23
CA GLY A 370 -4.87 17.26 11.24
C GLY A 370 -4.04 18.41 10.66
N ARG A 371 -3.39 18.16 9.52
CA ARG A 371 -2.48 19.11 8.87
C ARG A 371 -3.13 20.44 8.49
N ARG A 372 -4.39 20.43 8.05
CA ARG A 372 -5.14 21.66 7.70
C ARG A 372 -5.32 22.58 8.90
N ASP A 373 -5.30 22.02 10.11
CA ASP A 373 -5.35 22.76 11.36
C ASP A 373 -3.96 23.23 11.84
N LYS A 374 -2.92 23.08 11.00
CA LYS A 374 -1.51 23.36 11.30
C LYS A 374 -0.94 22.53 12.45
N ILE A 375 -1.52 21.37 12.69
CA ILE A 375 -1.01 20.40 13.67
C ILE A 375 0.11 19.61 13.00
N SER A 376 1.22 19.42 13.71
CA SER A 376 2.34 18.57 13.30
C SER A 376 2.45 17.31 14.18
N LYS A 377 3.25 16.33 13.74
CA LYS A 377 3.56 15.13 14.56
C LYS A 377 4.18 15.53 15.92
N GLY A 378 5.05 16.53 15.93
CA GLY A 378 5.69 17.04 17.16
C GLY A 378 4.71 17.68 18.13
N ASP A 379 3.66 18.35 17.63
CA ASP A 379 2.62 18.92 18.49
C ASP A 379 1.82 17.81 19.19
N ILE A 380 1.45 16.76 18.45
CA ILE A 380 0.75 15.59 19.01
C ILE A 380 1.64 14.90 20.04
N ALA A 381 2.91 14.64 19.72
CA ALA A 381 3.84 14.04 20.67
C ALA A 381 3.98 14.89 21.95
N GLY A 382 4.12 16.20 21.82
CA GLY A 382 4.19 17.12 22.95
C GLY A 382 2.95 17.09 23.84
N LEU A 383 1.75 17.01 23.24
CA LEU A 383 0.49 16.88 23.98
C LEU A 383 0.45 15.58 24.81
N PHE A 384 0.80 14.46 24.19
CA PHE A 384 0.75 13.15 24.81
C PHE A 384 1.82 12.95 25.89
N PHE A 385 3.01 13.53 25.72
CA PHE A 385 4.04 13.50 26.77
C PHE A 385 3.69 14.43 27.93
N LYS A 386 3.32 15.69 27.67
CA LYS A 386 3.14 16.69 28.72
C LYS A 386 1.83 16.57 29.47
N GLN A 387 0.71 16.37 28.75
CA GLN A 387 -0.62 16.30 29.35
C GLN A 387 -1.10 14.86 29.52
N GLY A 388 -0.79 13.99 28.55
CA GLY A 388 -1.08 12.55 28.65
C GLY A 388 -0.15 11.78 29.58
N ASN A 389 0.93 12.41 30.08
CA ASN A 389 1.92 11.82 30.99
C ASN A 389 2.43 10.45 30.51
N LEU A 390 2.72 10.36 29.21
CA LEU A 390 3.32 9.18 28.59
C LEU A 390 4.85 9.30 28.54
N SER A 391 5.54 8.18 28.66
CA SER A 391 6.96 8.08 28.30
C SER A 391 7.15 7.87 26.80
N LYS A 392 8.41 7.92 26.33
CA LYS A 392 8.76 7.72 24.91
C LYS A 392 8.41 6.30 24.44
N GLU A 393 8.48 5.31 25.32
CA GLU A 393 8.20 3.90 25.04
C GLU A 393 6.69 3.61 25.03
N GLU A 394 5.89 4.50 25.61
CA GLU A 394 4.43 4.37 25.71
C GLU A 394 3.69 5.05 24.55
N LEU A 395 4.40 5.84 23.74
CA LEU A 395 3.90 6.54 22.56
C LEU A 395 4.51 5.94 21.29
N GLY A 396 3.67 5.35 20.45
CA GLY A 396 4.10 4.72 19.21
C GLY A 396 3.93 5.66 18.00
N ILE A 397 3.65 5.05 16.84
CA ILE A 397 3.57 5.75 15.56
C ILE A 397 2.45 6.80 15.58
N ILE A 398 2.77 7.99 15.06
CA ILE A 398 1.82 9.09 14.82
C ILE A 398 1.64 9.26 13.31
N GLU A 399 0.42 9.03 12.85
CA GLU A 399 0.01 9.23 11.47
C GLU A 399 -0.90 10.45 11.36
N ILE A 400 -0.45 11.48 10.64
CA ILE A 400 -1.24 12.70 10.46
C ILE A 400 -1.86 12.75 9.06
N LYS A 401 -3.14 13.05 9.01
CA LYS A 401 -3.95 13.22 7.79
C LYS A 401 -4.34 14.70 7.62
N PRO A 402 -4.97 15.09 6.49
CA PRO A 402 -5.41 16.47 6.29
C PRO A 402 -6.31 16.99 7.40
N ASP A 403 -7.32 16.21 7.81
CA ASP A 403 -8.38 16.66 8.74
C ASP A 403 -8.34 15.98 10.11
N CYS A 404 -7.50 14.94 10.29
CA CYS A 404 -7.38 14.18 11.52
C CYS A 404 -5.97 13.63 11.72
N ALA A 405 -5.75 12.94 12.85
CA ALA A 405 -4.55 12.19 13.12
C ALA A 405 -4.85 10.91 13.91
N PHE A 406 -3.91 9.99 13.90
CA PHE A 406 -3.96 8.73 14.62
C PHE A 406 -2.66 8.52 15.38
N VAL A 407 -2.75 7.96 16.58
CA VAL A 407 -1.60 7.74 17.45
C VAL A 407 -1.70 6.41 18.16
N ALA A 408 -0.62 5.64 18.14
CA ALA A 408 -0.49 4.42 18.92
C ALA A 408 -0.06 4.75 20.35
N VAL A 409 -0.70 4.14 21.35
CA VAL A 409 -0.32 4.24 22.76
C VAL A 409 -0.37 2.88 23.44
N LYS A 410 0.36 2.70 24.54
CA LYS A 410 0.23 1.48 25.35
C LYS A 410 -1.20 1.30 25.86
N ALA A 411 -1.74 0.10 25.68
CA ALA A 411 -3.13 -0.27 25.96
C ALA A 411 -3.51 0.01 27.42
N SER A 412 -2.59 -0.24 28.35
CA SER A 412 -2.75 0.02 29.78
C SER A 412 -2.93 1.51 30.13
N LYS A 413 -2.45 2.43 29.27
CA LYS A 413 -2.54 3.88 29.47
C LYS A 413 -3.65 4.53 28.65
N ALA A 414 -4.16 3.85 27.63
CA ALA A 414 -5.02 4.45 26.61
C ALA A 414 -6.25 5.19 27.18
N LYS A 415 -6.99 4.58 28.12
CA LYS A 415 -8.17 5.22 28.74
C LYS A 415 -7.80 6.50 29.49
N LYS A 416 -6.79 6.42 30.36
CA LYS A 416 -6.32 7.56 31.16
C LYS A 416 -5.83 8.71 30.28
N VAL A 417 -5.07 8.40 29.23
CA VAL A 417 -4.57 9.42 28.30
C VAL A 417 -5.72 10.13 27.59
N ILE A 418 -6.74 9.39 27.10
CA ILE A 418 -7.91 10.01 26.45
C ILE A 418 -8.57 11.03 27.37
N GLU A 419 -8.81 10.67 28.64
CA GLU A 419 -9.43 11.57 29.63
C GLU A 419 -8.59 12.84 29.85
N GLN A 420 -7.27 12.72 29.83
CA GLN A 420 -6.35 13.83 30.05
C GLN A 420 -6.18 14.75 28.82
N VAL A 421 -6.19 14.19 27.61
CA VAL A 421 -5.86 14.95 26.39
C VAL A 421 -7.09 15.35 25.55
N THR A 422 -8.24 14.73 25.76
CA THR A 422 -9.45 15.11 25.02
C THR A 422 -9.91 16.51 25.43
N ASN A 423 -10.52 17.24 24.51
CA ASN A 423 -10.97 18.63 24.70
C ASN A 423 -9.86 19.64 25.02
N THR A 424 -8.59 19.28 24.81
CA THR A 424 -7.46 20.20 24.94
C THR A 424 -7.26 21.00 23.66
N ARG A 425 -6.59 22.17 23.77
CA ARG A 425 -6.22 22.98 22.60
C ARG A 425 -4.87 22.51 22.06
N LEU A 426 -4.86 22.10 20.80
CA LEU A 426 -3.67 21.86 20.02
C LEU A 426 -3.58 22.93 18.93
N LYS A 427 -2.61 23.85 19.06
CA LYS A 427 -2.55 25.10 18.29
C LYS A 427 -3.86 25.90 18.44
N LYS A 428 -4.56 26.17 17.33
CA LYS A 428 -5.81 26.93 17.30
C LYS A 428 -7.06 26.04 17.39
N LYS A 429 -6.91 24.72 17.42
CA LYS A 429 -8.04 23.77 17.40
C LYS A 429 -8.20 23.06 18.72
N LYS A 430 -9.45 22.96 19.19
CA LYS A 430 -9.82 22.06 20.28
C LYS A 430 -9.97 20.65 19.70
N VAL A 431 -9.16 19.69 20.17
CA VAL A 431 -9.15 18.33 19.64
C VAL A 431 -9.96 17.38 20.51
N ARG A 432 -10.65 16.44 19.87
CA ARG A 432 -11.27 15.29 20.54
C ARG A 432 -10.40 14.07 20.30
N VAL A 433 -10.17 13.31 21.36
CA VAL A 433 -9.40 12.06 21.31
C VAL A 433 -10.32 10.90 21.70
N SER A 434 -10.29 9.80 20.94
CA SER A 434 -11.14 8.63 21.17
C SER A 434 -10.50 7.33 20.68
N PHE A 435 -11.02 6.19 21.11
CA PHE A 435 -10.72 4.90 20.48
C PHE A 435 -11.28 4.84 19.05
N ILE A 436 -10.68 3.96 18.24
CA ILE A 436 -11.19 3.56 16.92
C ILE A 436 -11.25 2.06 16.76
#